data_AF-K8EQW8-F1
#
_entry.id   AF-K8EQW8-F1
#
_cell.length_a   1.000
_cell.length_b   1.000
_cell.length_c   1.000
_cell.angle_alpha   90.00
_cell.angle_beta   90.00
_cell.angle_gamma   90.00
#
_symmetry.space_group_name_H-M   'P 1'
#
loop_
_entity.id
_entity.type
_entity.pdbx_description
1 polymer ?
#
loop_
_entity_poly.entity_id
_entity_poly.type
_entity_poly.pdbx_seq_one_letter_code
_entity_poly.pdbx_strand_id
1 'polypeptide(L)'
;MRRCRFVRNKSTIIFSVLVLGFSFYMKLSPAKFNNFTDIMSATLSFSSLATALFFSYFSLIPAFSNSKFIIALQELGTDKKIMDRLLLSTIIFFISSILSFGQLFFSECTNNMFSIITTAVWLSFTLSGFFNTFLILAIVLKAFEHYANTEEND
;
A
#
# COMPACT_ATOMS: atom_id res chain seq x y z
N MET A 1 -20.91 3.15 12.59
CA MET A 1 -19.99 2.20 11.91
C MET A 1 -18.94 2.84 10.97
N ARG A 2 -19.13 4.03 10.35
CA ARG A 2 -18.12 4.64 9.44
C ARG A 2 -16.89 5.29 10.11
N ARG A 3 -16.99 5.75 11.37
CA ARG A 3 -15.89 6.46 12.06
C ARG A 3 -14.66 5.58 12.39
N CYS A 4 -14.83 4.27 12.61
CA CYS A 4 -13.70 3.40 13.01
C CYS A 4 -12.71 3.06 11.88
N ARG A 5 -13.15 3.07 10.61
CA ARG A 5 -12.26 2.75 9.46
C ARG A 5 -11.25 3.86 9.19
N PHE A 6 -11.69 5.11 9.21
CA PHE A 6 -10.82 6.27 8.99
C PHE A 6 -9.78 6.45 10.11
N VAL A 7 -10.15 6.23 11.37
CA VAL A 7 -9.21 6.31 12.51
C VAL A 7 -8.13 5.23 12.41
N ARG A 8 -8.48 4.02 11.93
CA ARG A 8 -7.54 2.89 11.79
C ARG A 8 -6.50 3.06 10.68
N ASN A 9 -6.79 3.87 9.68
CA ASN A 9 -5.90 4.15 8.53
C ASN A 9 -5.39 5.60 8.50
N LYS A 10 -5.60 6.37 9.59
CA LYS A 10 -5.19 7.78 9.70
C LYS A 10 -3.69 7.97 9.44
N SER A 11 -2.85 7.05 9.90
CA SER A 11 -1.39 7.10 9.69
C SER A 11 -1.02 7.07 8.20
N THR A 12 -1.66 6.20 7.42
CA THR A 12 -1.42 6.09 5.98
C THR A 12 -1.90 7.34 5.23
N ILE A 13 -3.02 7.93 5.65
CA ILE A 13 -3.55 9.17 5.06
C ILE A 13 -2.62 10.35 5.36
N ILE A 14 -2.18 10.51 6.61
CA ILE A 14 -1.24 11.57 7.00
C ILE A 14 0.07 11.42 6.24
N PHE A 15 0.60 10.21 6.14
CA PHE A 15 1.83 9.93 5.42
C PHE A 15 1.70 10.31 3.93
N SER A 16 0.58 9.95 3.29
CA SER A 16 0.28 10.36 1.91
C SER A 16 0.28 11.89 1.75
N VAL A 17 -0.41 12.61 2.64
CA VAL A 17 -0.46 14.09 2.58
C VAL A 17 0.93 14.72 2.77
N LEU A 18 1.75 14.19 3.68
CA LEU A 18 3.12 14.66 3.89
C LEU A 18 4.00 14.44 2.66
N VAL A 19 3.93 13.24 2.07
CA VAL A 19 4.68 12.90 0.85
C VAL A 19 4.24 13.78 -0.31
N LEU A 20 2.94 14.03 -0.47
CA LEU A 20 2.41 14.91 -1.50
C LEU A 20 2.94 16.34 -1.31
N GLY A 21 2.84 16.90 -0.10
CA GLY A 21 3.35 18.24 0.22
C GLY A 21 4.86 18.37 -0.04
N PHE A 22 5.65 17.38 0.37
CA PHE A 22 7.09 17.34 0.11
C PHE A 22 7.40 17.27 -1.38
N SER A 23 6.66 16.45 -2.13
CA SER A 23 6.85 16.28 -3.58
C SER A 23 6.54 17.57 -4.36
N PHE A 24 5.52 18.31 -3.94
CA PHE A 24 5.20 19.63 -4.48
C PHE A 24 6.27 20.66 -4.14
N TYR A 25 6.74 20.70 -2.89
CA TYR A 25 7.80 21.61 -2.44
C TYR A 25 9.09 21.40 -3.26
N MET A 26 9.46 20.13 -3.49
CA MET A 26 10.62 19.76 -4.28
C MET A 26 10.42 19.88 -5.80
N LYS A 27 9.21 20.20 -6.28
CA LYS A 27 8.84 20.22 -7.71
C LYS A 27 9.37 19.00 -8.46
N LEU A 28 9.03 17.80 -7.97
CA LEU A 28 9.45 16.55 -8.60
C LEU A 28 8.74 16.41 -9.95
N SER A 29 9.51 16.30 -11.03
CA SER A 29 9.03 16.08 -12.39
C SER A 29 9.74 14.87 -13.00
N PRO A 30 9.21 14.28 -14.08
CA PRO A 30 9.86 13.18 -14.80
C PRO A 30 11.30 13.50 -15.18
N ALA A 31 11.59 14.76 -15.52
CA ALA A 31 12.92 15.23 -15.89
C ALA A 31 13.98 15.16 -14.78
N LYS A 32 13.56 14.95 -13.52
CA LYS A 32 14.49 14.74 -12.40
C LYS A 32 14.90 13.28 -12.23
N PHE A 33 14.27 12.36 -12.96
CA PHE A 33 14.57 10.93 -12.90
C PHE A 33 15.29 10.52 -14.20
N ASN A 34 16.57 10.19 -14.10
CA ASN A 34 17.36 9.77 -15.26
C ASN A 34 16.85 8.49 -15.95
N ASN A 35 16.07 7.65 -15.24
CA ASN A 35 15.49 6.40 -15.75
C ASN A 35 13.97 6.37 -15.50
N PHE A 36 13.28 7.46 -15.84
CA PHE A 36 11.86 7.62 -15.53
C PHE A 36 11.00 6.48 -16.12
N THR A 37 11.23 6.14 -17.38
CA THR A 37 10.46 5.10 -18.09
C THR A 37 10.62 3.72 -17.44
N ASP A 38 11.83 3.37 -17.02
CA ASP A 38 12.11 2.11 -16.33
C ASP A 38 11.46 2.08 -14.94
N ILE A 39 11.55 3.18 -14.19
CA ILE A 39 10.92 3.30 -12.86
C ILE A 39 9.40 3.14 -12.97
N MET A 40 8.77 3.79 -13.96
CA MET A 40 7.33 3.67 -14.19
C MET A 40 6.93 2.25 -14.55
N SER A 41 7.68 1.61 -15.44
CA SER A 41 7.44 0.23 -15.87
C SER A 41 7.59 -0.76 -14.71
N ALA A 42 8.67 -0.65 -13.94
CA ALA A 42 8.90 -1.46 -12.74
C ALA A 42 7.80 -1.25 -11.69
N THR A 43 7.40 0.01 -11.45
CA THR A 43 6.34 0.34 -10.49
C THR A 43 4.99 -0.19 -10.95
N LEU A 44 4.70 -0.13 -12.25
CA LEU A 44 3.48 -0.69 -12.84
C LEU A 44 3.41 -2.20 -12.61
N SER A 45 4.49 -2.92 -12.96
CA SER A 45 4.58 -4.37 -12.76
C SER A 45 4.44 -4.74 -11.28
N PHE A 46 5.21 -4.09 -10.39
CA PHE A 46 5.15 -4.34 -8.96
C PHE A 46 3.76 -4.07 -8.37
N SER A 47 3.15 -2.93 -8.73
CA SER A 47 1.84 -2.55 -8.22
C SER A 47 0.76 -3.53 -8.68
N SER A 48 0.79 -3.99 -9.93
CA SER A 48 -0.14 -5.00 -10.43
C SER A 48 -0.04 -6.33 -9.68
N LEU A 49 1.19 -6.78 -9.40
CA LEU A 49 1.47 -8.01 -8.66
C LEU A 49 1.03 -7.86 -7.20
N ALA A 50 1.35 -6.74 -6.55
CA ALA A 50 0.95 -6.45 -5.19
C ALA A 50 -0.59 -6.41 -5.05
N THR A 51 -1.29 -5.78 -5.99
CA THR A 51 -2.76 -5.76 -6.04
C THR A 51 -3.33 -7.17 -6.12
N ALA A 52 -2.82 -8.01 -7.02
CA ALA A 52 -3.29 -9.40 -7.18
C ALA A 52 -3.04 -10.22 -5.91
N LEU A 53 -1.85 -10.12 -5.32
CA LEU A 53 -1.50 -10.82 -4.09
C LEU A 53 -2.38 -10.39 -2.92
N PHE A 54 -2.47 -9.09 -2.63
CA PHE A 54 -3.27 -8.60 -1.50
C PHE A 54 -4.76 -8.90 -1.66
N PHE A 55 -5.28 -8.86 -2.89
CA PHE A 55 -6.65 -9.27 -3.15
C PHE A 55 -6.87 -10.77 -2.93
N SER A 56 -5.91 -11.61 -3.35
CA SER A 56 -5.93 -13.05 -3.07
C SER A 56 -5.95 -13.32 -1.56
N TYR A 57 -5.04 -12.71 -0.80
CA TYR A 57 -5.01 -12.84 0.66
C TYR A 57 -6.30 -12.35 1.32
N PHE A 58 -6.85 -11.21 0.87
CA PHE A 58 -8.12 -10.71 1.36
C PHE A 58 -9.27 -11.70 1.16
N SER A 59 -9.30 -12.41 0.02
CA SER A 59 -10.30 -13.43 -0.28
C SER A 59 -10.09 -14.73 0.52
N LEU A 60 -8.84 -15.10 0.79
CA LEU A 60 -8.49 -16.34 1.48
C LEU A 60 -8.67 -16.27 3.00
N ILE A 61 -8.45 -15.11 3.63
CA ILE A 61 -8.56 -14.93 5.09
C ILE A 61 -9.91 -15.43 5.64
N PRO A 62 -11.08 -15.07 5.06
CA PRO A 62 -12.37 -15.58 5.49
C PRO A 62 -12.58 -17.08 5.21
N ALA A 63 -11.96 -17.60 4.15
CA ALA A 63 -12.12 -19.00 3.73
C ALA A 63 -11.42 -19.98 4.71
N PHE A 64 -10.40 -19.52 5.44
CA PHE A 64 -9.68 -20.29 6.45
C PHE A 64 -10.04 -19.89 7.89
N SER A 65 -11.32 -19.55 8.13
CA SER A 65 -11.83 -19.10 9.44
C SER A 65 -11.54 -20.05 10.61
N ASN A 66 -11.33 -21.35 10.34
CA ASN A 66 -11.02 -22.38 11.33
C ASN A 66 -9.51 -22.65 11.51
N SER A 67 -8.62 -21.90 10.85
CA SER A 67 -7.18 -22.08 11.05
C SER A 67 -6.73 -21.45 12.37
N LYS A 68 -5.84 -22.13 13.10
CA LYS A 68 -5.26 -21.62 14.37
C LYS A 68 -4.67 -20.21 14.24
N PHE A 69 -4.11 -19.88 13.08
CA PHE A 69 -3.57 -18.54 12.78
C PHE A 69 -4.67 -17.45 12.68
N ILE A 70 -5.82 -17.78 12.08
CA ILE A 70 -6.96 -16.84 12.01
C ILE A 70 -7.60 -16.68 13.39
N ILE A 71 -7.62 -17.72 14.21
CA ILE A 71 -8.08 -17.64 15.61
C ILE A 71 -7.15 -16.72 16.41
N ALA A 72 -5.82 -16.86 16.29
CA ALA A 72 -4.86 -15.94 16.91
C ALA A 72 -5.05 -14.47 16.46
N LEU A 73 -5.37 -14.24 15.18
CA LEU A 73 -5.72 -12.91 14.66
C LEU A 73 -7.03 -12.35 15.23
N GLN A 74 -8.03 -13.21 15.47
CA GLN A 74 -9.30 -12.86 16.10
C GLN A 74 -9.13 -12.56 17.59
N GLU A 75 -8.33 -13.35 18.32
CA GLU A 75 -7.99 -13.14 19.72
C GLU A 75 -7.24 -11.82 19.95
N LEU A 76 -6.34 -11.47 19.01
CA LEU A 76 -5.67 -10.17 19.00
C LEU A 76 -6.57 -9.00 18.58
N GLY A 77 -7.83 -9.25 18.16
CA GLY A 77 -8.76 -8.23 17.65
C GLY A 77 -8.26 -7.52 16.39
N THR A 78 -7.36 -8.16 15.64
CA THR A 78 -6.68 -7.60 14.46
C THR A 78 -7.18 -8.17 13.13
N ASP A 79 -8.04 -9.18 13.15
CA ASP A 79 -8.74 -9.77 12.00
C ASP A 79 -9.34 -8.72 11.05
N LYS A 80 -10.19 -7.83 11.57
CA LYS A 80 -10.83 -6.78 10.78
C LYS A 80 -9.79 -5.76 10.33
N LYS A 81 -8.72 -5.55 11.12
CA LYS A 81 -7.67 -4.55 10.88
C LYS A 81 -6.77 -4.95 9.73
N ILE A 82 -6.41 -6.23 9.64
CA ILE A 82 -5.60 -6.73 8.54
C ILE A 82 -6.41 -6.77 7.25
N MET A 83 -7.68 -7.17 7.30
CA MET A 83 -8.57 -7.17 6.12
C MET A 83 -8.79 -5.77 5.55
N ASP A 84 -9.12 -4.78 6.40
CA ASP A 84 -9.29 -3.39 5.93
C ASP A 84 -7.98 -2.80 5.36
N ARG A 85 -6.82 -3.20 5.91
CA ARG A 85 -5.51 -2.73 5.44
C ARG A 85 -5.12 -3.38 4.13
N LEU A 86 -5.37 -4.67 3.96
CA LEU A 86 -5.17 -5.39 2.70
C LEU A 86 -6.02 -4.74 1.60
N LEU A 87 -7.31 -4.54 1.85
CA LEU A 87 -8.21 -3.90 0.88
C LEU A 87 -7.77 -2.47 0.54
N LEU A 88 -7.33 -1.68 1.53
CA LEU A 88 -6.78 -0.35 1.28
C LEU A 88 -5.49 -0.42 0.44
N SER A 89 -4.55 -1.32 0.75
CA SER A 89 -3.33 -1.52 -0.04
C SER A 89 -3.66 -1.90 -1.48
N THR A 90 -4.59 -2.83 -1.69
CA THR A 90 -5.05 -3.25 -3.02
C THR A 90 -5.52 -2.05 -3.85
N ILE A 91 -6.35 -1.18 -3.27
CA ILE A 91 -6.85 0.03 -3.93
C ILE A 91 -5.70 1.01 -4.21
N ILE A 92 -4.81 1.24 -3.24
CA ILE A 92 -3.66 2.14 -3.41
C ILE A 92 -2.74 1.69 -4.54
N PHE A 93 -2.36 0.41 -4.58
CA PHE A 93 -1.51 -0.15 -5.63
C PHE A 93 -2.23 -0.18 -6.99
N PHE A 94 -3.54 -0.42 -7.00
CA PHE A 94 -4.33 -0.34 -8.23
C PHE A 94 -4.37 1.09 -8.80
N ILE A 95 -4.54 2.10 -7.95
CA ILE A 95 -4.46 3.50 -8.39
C ILE A 95 -3.02 3.82 -8.83
N SER A 96 -2.02 3.34 -8.11
CA SER A 96 -0.61 3.53 -8.45
C SER A 96 -0.27 2.93 -9.82
N SER A 97 -0.82 1.76 -10.19
CA SER A 97 -0.57 1.16 -11.50
C SER A 97 -1.21 1.95 -12.64
N ILE A 98 -2.44 2.46 -12.44
CA ILE A 98 -3.11 3.35 -13.40
C ILE A 98 -2.29 4.65 -13.57
N LEU A 99 -1.81 5.23 -12.48
CA LEU A 99 -0.99 6.43 -12.52
C LEU A 99 0.35 6.18 -13.21
N SER A 100 1.05 5.07 -12.91
CA SER A 100 2.27 4.68 -13.61
C SER A 100 2.03 4.51 -15.11
N PHE A 101 0.91 3.89 -15.50
CA PHE A 101 0.54 3.74 -16.90
C PHE A 101 0.29 5.10 -17.57
N GLY A 102 -0.42 6.01 -16.90
CA GLY A 102 -0.64 7.38 -17.36
C GLY A 102 0.67 8.18 -17.46
N GLN A 103 1.63 7.93 -16.57
CA GLN A 103 2.93 8.58 -16.55
C GLN A 103 3.82 8.19 -17.74
N LEU A 104 3.69 6.97 -18.27
CA LEU A 104 4.45 6.50 -19.45
C LEU A 104 4.14 7.30 -20.73
N PHE A 105 3.02 8.03 -20.78
CA PHE A 105 2.71 8.92 -21.90
C PHE A 105 3.46 10.27 -21.83
N PHE A 106 4.14 10.57 -20.72
CA PHE A 106 4.98 11.77 -20.59
C PHE A 106 6.42 11.46 -20.96
N SER A 107 7.01 12.26 -21.84
CA SER A 107 8.44 12.18 -22.14
C SER A 107 9.29 12.71 -20.98
N GLU A 108 10.50 12.18 -20.86
CA GLU A 108 11.46 12.50 -19.79
C GLU A 108 11.87 13.98 -19.77
N CYS A 109 11.71 14.70 -20.88
CA CYS A 109 11.98 16.15 -20.95
C CYS A 109 10.80 17.03 -20.49
N THR A 110 9.66 16.45 -20.10
CA THR A 110 8.45 17.21 -19.81
C THR A 110 8.51 17.82 -18.41
N ASN A 111 8.60 19.15 -18.33
CA ASN A 111 8.63 19.88 -17.05
C ASN A 111 7.40 20.78 -16.85
N ASN A 112 6.24 20.30 -17.32
CA ASN A 112 4.98 21.02 -17.21
C ASN A 112 4.36 20.87 -15.81
N MET A 113 3.59 21.87 -15.38
CA MET A 113 2.88 21.84 -14.09
C MET A 113 1.98 20.60 -13.94
N PHE A 114 1.34 20.16 -15.03
CA PHE A 114 0.55 18.93 -15.06
C PHE A 114 1.40 17.69 -14.76
N SER A 115 2.62 17.63 -15.30
CA SER A 115 3.55 16.53 -15.10
C SER A 115 4.09 16.48 -13.67
N ILE A 116 4.33 17.64 -13.04
CA ILE A 116 4.71 17.74 -11.63
C ILE A 116 3.57 17.25 -10.73
N ILE A 117 2.33 17.67 -11.01
CA ILE A 117 1.16 17.24 -10.23
C ILE A 117 0.98 15.73 -10.34
N THR A 118 0.99 15.16 -11.55
CA THR A 118 0.79 13.72 -11.73
C THR A 118 1.90 12.91 -11.08
N THR A 119 3.15 13.38 -11.14
CA THR A 119 4.30 12.71 -10.51
C THR A 119 4.22 12.77 -8.98
N ALA A 120 3.85 13.92 -8.41
CA ALA A 120 3.67 14.06 -6.97
C ALA A 120 2.53 13.17 -6.45
N VAL A 121 1.41 13.11 -7.17
CA VAL A 121 0.28 12.22 -6.81
C VAL A 121 0.71 10.76 -6.92
N TRP A 122 1.35 10.36 -8.02
CA TRP A 122 1.89 9.01 -8.19
C TRP A 122 2.80 8.61 -7.03
N LEU A 123 3.79 9.44 -6.72
CA LEU A 123 4.78 9.18 -5.67
C LEU A 123 4.14 9.07 -4.29
N SER A 124 3.12 9.90 -4.02
CA SER A 124 2.30 9.83 -2.82
C SER A 124 1.57 8.49 -2.67
N PHE A 125 0.95 8.00 -3.74
CA PHE A 125 0.24 6.71 -3.74
C PHE A 125 1.22 5.55 -3.62
N THR A 126 2.31 5.54 -4.38
CA THR A 126 3.32 4.48 -4.34
C THR A 126 3.96 4.34 -2.96
N LEU A 127 4.44 5.43 -2.36
CA LEU A 127 5.05 5.40 -1.03
C LEU A 127 4.04 5.06 0.08
N SER A 128 2.80 5.53 -0.03
CA SER A 128 1.73 5.14 0.90
C SER A 128 1.39 3.66 0.80
N GLY A 129 1.46 3.08 -0.40
CA GLY A 129 1.30 1.65 -0.64
C GLY A 129 2.38 0.85 0.10
N PHE A 130 3.65 1.22 -0.08
CA PHE A 130 4.76 0.60 0.65
C PHE A 130 4.61 0.71 2.17
N PHE A 131 4.29 1.90 2.68
CA PHE A 131 4.08 2.12 4.11
C PHE A 131 2.96 1.22 4.67
N ASN A 132 1.85 1.07 3.93
CA ASN A 132 0.76 0.21 4.37
C ASN A 132 1.14 -1.28 4.31
N THR A 133 1.94 -1.70 3.33
CA THR A 133 2.50 -3.06 3.27
C THR A 133 3.37 -3.38 4.49
N PHE A 134 4.25 -2.47 4.92
CA PHE A 134 5.03 -2.65 6.14
C PHE A 134 4.16 -2.81 7.39
N LEU A 135 3.06 -2.05 7.48
CA LEU A 135 2.13 -2.18 8.61
C LEU A 135 1.36 -3.51 8.58
N ILE A 136 1.03 -4.04 7.40
CA ILE A 136 0.45 -5.38 7.26
C ILE A 136 1.46 -6.42 7.73
N LEU A 137 2.72 -6.33 7.26
CA LEU A 137 3.80 -7.23 7.64
C LEU A 137 4.02 -7.25 9.17
N ALA A 138 4.04 -6.08 9.81
CA ALA A 138 4.18 -5.98 11.27
C ALA A 138 3.02 -6.67 12.03
N ILE A 139 1.79 -6.57 11.54
CA ILE A 139 0.64 -7.26 12.14
C ILE A 139 0.76 -8.77 11.96
N VAL A 140 1.17 -9.23 10.78
CA VAL A 140 1.38 -10.65 10.48
C VAL A 140 2.48 -11.24 11.38
N LEU A 141 3.62 -10.57 11.49
CA LEU A 141 4.72 -11.01 12.36
C LEU A 141 4.26 -11.13 13.82
N LYS A 142 3.52 -10.12 14.32
CA LYS A 142 2.97 -10.16 15.67
C LYS A 142 1.97 -11.30 15.88
N ALA A 143 1.16 -11.62 14.87
CA ALA A 143 0.25 -12.76 14.92
C ALA A 143 0.99 -14.10 14.92
N PHE A 144 2.09 -14.21 14.17
CA PHE A 144 2.97 -15.38 14.17
C PHE A 144 3.69 -15.57 15.51
N GLU A 145 4.25 -14.50 16.08
CA GLU A 145 4.86 -14.55 17.43
C GLU A 145 3.85 -14.98 18.48
N HIS A 146 2.62 -14.46 18.42
CA HIS A 146 1.57 -14.88 19.34
C HIS A 146 1.25 -16.36 19.18
N TYR A 147 1.06 -16.82 17.95
CA TYR A 147 0.82 -18.23 17.63
C TYR A 147 1.94 -19.17 18.12
N ALA A 148 3.22 -18.79 17.92
CA ALA A 148 4.35 -19.59 18.36
C ALA A 148 4.39 -19.73 19.90
N ASN A 149 4.08 -18.66 20.62
CA ASN A 149 4.02 -18.68 22.08
C ASN A 149 2.83 -19.51 22.62
N THR A 150 1.74 -19.66 21.87
CA THR A 150 0.61 -20.51 22.27
C THR A 150 0.92 -21.99 22.10
N GLU A 151 1.66 -22.38 21.05
CA GLU A 151 2.06 -23.78 20.85
C GLU A 151 3.19 -24.25 21.78
N GLU A 152 3.94 -23.33 22.39
CA GLU A 152 4.99 -23.66 23.37
C GLU A 152 4.43 -23.88 24.80
N ASN A 153 3.17 -23.50 25.04
CA ASN A 153 2.47 -23.63 26.33
C ASN A 153 1.43 -24.77 26.39
N ASP A 154 1.25 -25.52 25.28
CA ASP A 154 0.44 -26.73 25.18
C ASP A 154 1.34 -27.99 25.15
#